data_AF-A0A374WQ82-F1
#
_entry.id   AF-A0A374WQ82-F1
#
_cell.length_a   1.000
_cell.length_b   1.000
_cell.length_c   1.000
_cell.angle_alpha   90.00
_cell.angle_beta   90.00
_cell.angle_gamma   90.00
#
_symmetry.space_group_name_H-M   'P 1'
#
loop_
_entity.id
_entity.type
_entity.pdbx_description
1 polymer ?
#
loop_
_entity_poly.entity_id
_entity_poly.type
_entity_poly.pdbx_seq_one_letter_code
_entity_poly.pdbx_strand_id
1 'polypeptide(L)'
;MKQNYFTLKQSRQINKIYNEVQSYMPFEEATFPAFISKIIPFVREYSRYTENSKEYAKELFVEGIRRLADKYYPNGFKPSKKQRYRFSLIEIPRMSTFECDYKPIEGVACMKVFRAFRDFSRSGFGDEEEFVKKLIRISNMLN
;
A
#
# COMPACT_ATOMS: atom_id res chain seq x y z
N MET A 1 25.99 -6.43 -4.85
CA MET A 1 24.58 -6.68 -4.45
C MET A 1 23.72 -5.54 -4.97
N LYS A 2 22.75 -5.81 -5.86
CA LYS A 2 21.78 -4.79 -6.30
C LYS A 2 20.96 -4.38 -5.06
N GLN A 3 20.93 -3.08 -4.76
CA GLN A 3 20.28 -2.55 -3.56
C GLN A 3 18.76 -2.72 -3.64
N ASN A 4 18.21 -3.65 -2.86
CA ASN A 4 16.77 -3.81 -2.64
C ASN A 4 16.31 -3.02 -1.40
N TYR A 5 16.98 -1.90 -1.12
CA TYR A 5 16.81 -1.12 0.08
C TYR A 5 16.32 0.27 -0.25
N PHE A 6 15.50 0.84 0.63
CA PHE A 6 15.12 2.25 0.51
C PHE A 6 16.31 3.16 0.78
N THR A 7 16.43 4.22 -0.02
CA THR A 7 17.33 5.34 0.29
C THR A 7 16.89 6.02 1.59
N LEU A 8 17.79 6.71 2.28
CA LEU A 8 17.47 7.46 3.51
C LEU A 8 16.27 8.41 3.32
N LYS A 9 16.18 9.06 2.15
CA LYS A 9 15.05 9.95 1.82
C LYS A 9 13.74 9.20 1.71
N GLN A 10 13.73 8.03 1.05
CA GLN A 10 12.54 7.18 0.96
C GLN A 10 12.14 6.65 2.34
N SER A 11 13.09 6.14 3.14
CA SER A 11 12.81 5.64 4.49
C SER A 11 12.21 6.70 5.40
N ARG A 12 12.68 7.95 5.32
CA ARG A 12 12.09 9.10 6.03
C ARG A 12 10.67 9.39 5.54
N GLN A 13 10.43 9.35 4.23
CA GLN A 13 9.10 9.56 3.65
C GLN A 13 8.11 8.48 4.10
N ILE A 14 8.51 7.21 4.07
CA ILE A 14 7.68 6.09 4.49
C ILE A 14 7.38 6.19 5.98
N ASN A 15 8.37 6.49 6.82
CA ASN A 15 8.15 6.71 8.24
C ASN A 15 7.13 7.82 8.52
N LYS A 16 7.17 8.91 7.74
CA LYS A 16 6.18 9.99 7.85
C LYS A 16 4.78 9.50 7.46
N ILE A 17 4.65 8.79 6.34
CA ILE A 17 3.37 8.22 5.90
C ILE A 17 2.85 7.24 6.94
N TYR A 18 3.67 6.29 7.37
CA TYR A 18 3.33 5.30 8.37
C TYR A 18 2.74 5.95 9.62
N ASN A 19 3.40 6.96 10.19
CA ASN A 19 2.92 7.63 11.40
C ASN A 19 1.66 8.46 11.17
N GLU A 20 1.51 9.03 9.98
CA GLU A 20 0.32 9.79 9.60
C GLU A 20 -0.92 8.90 9.49
N VAL A 21 -0.76 7.69 8.94
CA VAL A 21 -1.83 6.74 8.66
C VAL A 21 -1.89 5.58 9.66
N GLN A 22 -1.34 5.74 10.85
CA GLN A 22 -1.65 4.81 11.94
C GLN A 22 -3.01 5.15 12.53
N SER A 23 -3.82 4.13 12.81
CA SER A 23 -5.00 4.32 13.65
C SER A 23 -4.57 4.80 15.03
N TYR A 24 -5.44 5.54 15.70
CA TYR A 24 -5.18 6.03 17.05
C TYR A 24 -5.38 4.95 18.11
N MET A 25 -5.85 3.76 17.74
CA MET A 25 -6.22 2.69 18.66
C MET A 25 -4.98 2.08 19.32
N PRO A 26 -4.96 1.97 20.66
CA PRO A 26 -3.76 1.59 21.41
C PRO A 26 -3.37 0.10 21.31
N PHE A 27 -4.16 -0.77 20.70
CA PHE A 27 -4.03 -2.24 20.88
C PHE A 27 -3.94 -3.10 19.61
N GLU A 28 -3.89 -2.54 18.40
CA GLU A 28 -3.83 -3.39 17.21
C GLU A 28 -2.51 -3.32 16.44
N GLU A 29 -2.18 -4.45 15.81
CA GLU A 29 -1.17 -4.58 14.78
C GLU A 29 -1.15 -3.35 13.88
N ALA A 30 0.04 -2.84 13.59
CA ALA A 30 0.21 -1.59 12.87
C ALA A 30 -0.71 -1.54 11.62
N THR A 31 -1.61 -0.55 11.59
CA THR A 31 -2.66 -0.42 10.58
C THR A 31 -2.06 -0.36 9.17
N PHE A 32 -0.97 0.40 9.01
CA PHE A 32 -0.26 0.51 7.74
C PHE A 32 0.17 -0.86 7.17
N PRO A 33 0.94 -1.71 7.87
CA PRO A 33 1.21 -3.09 7.44
C PRO A 33 -0.03 -3.90 7.02
N ALA A 34 -1.15 -3.78 7.75
CA ALA A 34 -2.37 -4.53 7.40
C ALA A 34 -2.89 -4.14 6.00
N PHE A 35 -2.98 -2.85 5.69
CA PHE A 35 -3.37 -2.38 4.35
C PHE A 35 -2.34 -2.77 3.29
N ILE A 36 -1.06 -2.54 3.55
CA ILE A 36 0.02 -2.86 2.60
C ILE A 36 0.04 -4.36 2.27
N SER A 37 -0.27 -5.23 3.23
CA SER A 37 -0.38 -6.69 3.02
C SER A 37 -1.48 -7.09 2.03
N LYS A 38 -2.48 -6.23 1.80
CA LYS A 38 -3.55 -6.46 0.82
C LYS A 38 -3.30 -5.74 -0.50
N ILE A 39 -2.70 -4.55 -0.45
CA ILE A 39 -2.42 -3.75 -1.65
C ILE A 39 -1.30 -4.37 -2.49
N ILE A 40 -0.21 -4.83 -1.88
CA ILE A 40 0.94 -5.36 -2.64
C ILE A 40 0.56 -6.58 -3.48
N PRO A 41 -0.10 -7.62 -2.95
CA PRO A 41 -0.54 -8.75 -3.76
C PRO A 41 -1.46 -8.35 -4.91
N PHE A 42 -2.41 -7.44 -4.67
CA PHE A 42 -3.28 -6.92 -5.72
C PHE A 42 -2.46 -6.28 -6.86
N VAL A 43 -1.55 -5.37 -6.52
CA VAL A 43 -0.68 -4.71 -7.52
C VAL A 43 0.19 -5.71 -8.27
N ARG A 44 0.72 -6.72 -7.58
CA ARG A 44 1.62 -7.72 -8.18
C ARG A 44 0.91 -8.62 -9.19
N GLU A 45 -0.32 -9.04 -8.91
CA GLU A 45 -1.00 -10.07 -9.70
C GLU A 45 -2.01 -9.49 -10.71
N TYR A 46 -2.53 -8.28 -10.49
CA TYR A 46 -3.67 -7.73 -11.25
C TYR A 46 -3.47 -7.79 -12.77
N SER A 47 -2.30 -7.37 -13.25
CA SER A 47 -1.95 -7.31 -14.67
C SER A 47 -1.86 -8.69 -15.34
N ARG A 48 -1.88 -9.78 -14.59
CA ARG A 48 -1.77 -11.17 -15.06
C ARG A 48 -3.11 -11.88 -15.15
N TYR A 49 -4.14 -11.31 -14.53
CA TYR A 49 -5.47 -11.89 -14.58
C TYR A 49 -6.08 -11.76 -15.98
N THR A 50 -6.93 -12.73 -16.34
CA THR A 50 -7.82 -12.62 -17.49
C THR A 50 -8.86 -11.52 -17.25
N GLU A 51 -9.52 -11.02 -18.29
CA GLU A 51 -10.44 -9.89 -18.14
C GLU A 51 -11.57 -10.16 -17.14
N ASN A 52 -12.18 -11.36 -17.19
CA ASN A 52 -13.20 -11.76 -16.22
C ASN A 52 -12.64 -11.87 -14.79
N SER A 53 -11.40 -12.36 -14.64
CA SER A 53 -10.75 -12.45 -13.33
C SER A 53 -10.32 -11.09 -12.77
N LYS A 54 -10.05 -10.09 -13.62
CA LYS A 54 -9.70 -8.73 -13.18
C LYS A 54 -10.85 -8.07 -12.44
N GLU A 55 -12.06 -8.16 -12.97
CA GLU A 55 -13.22 -7.52 -12.33
C GLU A 55 -13.49 -8.13 -10.96
N TYR A 56 -13.52 -9.47 -10.90
CA TYR A 56 -13.66 -10.19 -9.63
C TYR A 56 -12.52 -9.86 -8.63
N ALA A 57 -11.28 -9.76 -9.10
CA ALA A 57 -10.15 -9.38 -8.24
C ALA A 57 -10.27 -7.95 -7.70
N LYS A 58 -10.84 -7.00 -8.47
CA LYS A 58 -11.12 -5.64 -7.98
C LYS A 58 -12.16 -5.67 -6.88
N GLU A 59 -13.27 -6.39 -7.08
CA GLU A 59 -14.35 -6.48 -6.10
C GLU A 59 -13.85 -7.03 -4.77
N LEU A 60 -13.14 -8.16 -4.80
CA LEU A 60 -12.53 -8.76 -3.62
C LEU A 60 -11.53 -7.82 -2.93
N PHE A 61 -10.72 -7.10 -3.72
CA PHE A 61 -9.77 -6.14 -3.18
C PHE A 61 -10.47 -4.99 -2.47
N VAL A 62 -11.47 -4.37 -3.12
CA VAL A 62 -12.24 -3.25 -2.55
C VAL A 62 -12.95 -3.68 -1.28
N GLU A 63 -13.60 -4.84 -1.28
CA GLU A 63 -14.25 -5.38 -0.08
C GLU A 63 -13.24 -5.57 1.07
N GLY A 64 -12.07 -6.13 0.79
CA GLY A 64 -11.02 -6.29 1.79
C GLY A 64 -10.52 -4.96 2.35
N ILE A 65 -10.40 -3.93 1.51
CA ILE A 65 -10.00 -2.58 1.92
C ILE A 65 -11.07 -1.91 2.79
N ARG A 66 -12.35 -2.04 2.43
CA ARG A 66 -13.48 -1.54 3.23
C ARG A 66 -13.50 -2.17 4.62
N ARG A 67 -13.38 -3.50 4.71
CA ARG A 67 -13.32 -4.21 5.99
C ARG A 67 -12.16 -3.72 6.87
N LEU A 68 -11.00 -3.41 6.29
CA LEU A 68 -9.88 -2.83 7.03
C LEU A 68 -10.17 -1.39 7.46
N ALA A 69 -10.82 -0.58 6.62
CA ALA A 69 -11.20 0.78 6.95
C ALA A 69 -12.21 0.80 8.09
N ASP A 70 -13.26 -0.02 8.04
CA ASP A 70 -14.26 -0.15 9.10
C ASP A 70 -13.64 -0.64 10.41
N LYS A 71 -12.71 -1.60 10.33
CA LYS A 71 -12.00 -2.13 11.50
C LYS A 71 -11.12 -1.07 12.17
N TYR A 72 -10.25 -0.41 11.41
CA TYR A 72 -9.21 0.47 11.98
C TYR A 72 -9.64 1.93 12.11
N TYR A 73 -10.65 2.35 11.35
CA TYR A 73 -11.16 3.72 11.28
C TYR A 73 -12.69 3.79 11.37
N PRO A 74 -13.32 3.16 12.39
CA PRO A 74 -14.79 3.14 12.53
C PRO A 74 -15.39 4.55 12.66
N ASN A 75 -14.60 5.54 13.08
CA ASN A 75 -15.00 6.94 13.20
C ASN A 75 -14.36 7.83 12.12
N GLY A 76 -13.96 7.24 10.99
CA GLY A 76 -13.26 7.91 9.91
C GLY A 76 -11.77 8.13 10.16
N PHE A 77 -11.07 8.46 9.07
CA PHE A 77 -9.64 8.75 9.10
C PHE A 77 -9.34 10.08 9.79
N LYS A 78 -8.35 10.08 10.69
CA LYS A 78 -7.82 11.32 11.30
C LYS A 78 -6.28 11.29 11.24
N PRO A 79 -5.64 12.20 10.51
CA PRO A 79 -4.18 12.19 10.37
C PRO A 79 -3.50 12.48 11.72
N SER A 80 -2.54 11.65 12.09
CA SER A 80 -1.72 11.90 13.28
C SER A 80 -0.48 12.72 12.94
N LYS A 81 -0.21 13.78 13.71
CA LYS A 81 1.07 14.50 13.69
C LYS A 81 2.10 13.93 14.65
N LYS A 82 1.69 13.05 15.57
CA LYS A 82 2.57 12.46 16.58
C LYS A 82 3.31 11.27 15.97
N GLN A 83 4.63 11.28 16.06
CA GLN A 83 5.42 10.08 15.80
C GLN A 83 5.21 9.12 16.96
N ARG A 84 4.44 8.05 16.73
CA ARG A 84 4.10 7.05 17.74
C ARG A 84 4.98 5.81 17.62
N TYR A 85 5.40 5.47 16.41
CA TYR A 85 6.24 4.29 16.19
C TYR A 85 7.37 4.59 15.20
N ARG A 86 8.47 3.84 15.33
CA ARG A 86 9.53 3.79 14.33
C ARG A 86 9.21 2.65 13.37
N PHE A 87 8.88 2.98 12.13
CA PHE A 87 8.70 1.98 11.09
C PHE A 87 10.08 1.58 10.55
N SER A 88 10.46 0.33 10.78
CA SER A 88 11.78 -0.23 10.45
C SER A 88 11.79 -1.02 9.13
N LEU A 89 10.96 -0.62 8.16
CA LEU A 89 11.03 -1.22 6.82
C LEU A 89 12.23 -0.65 6.06
N ILE A 90 13.33 -1.40 6.09
CA ILE A 90 14.58 -1.05 5.38
C ILE A 90 14.55 -1.62 3.96
N GLU A 91 13.92 -2.78 3.79
CA GLU A 91 13.82 -3.52 2.53
C GLU A 91 12.59 -3.13 1.72
N ILE A 92 12.78 -3.06 0.41
CA ILE A 92 11.70 -2.78 -0.55
C ILE A 92 10.92 -4.08 -0.76
N PRO A 93 9.61 -4.12 -0.44
CA PRO A 93 8.77 -5.27 -0.75
C PRO A 93 8.85 -5.63 -2.24
N ARG A 94 8.86 -6.94 -2.54
CA ARG A 94 8.79 -7.43 -3.91
C ARG A 94 7.45 -7.00 -4.52
N MET A 95 7.55 -6.26 -5.62
CA MET A 95 6.41 -5.81 -6.41
C MET A 95 6.18 -6.71 -7.63
N SER A 96 7.18 -7.50 -8.03
CA SER A 96 7.08 -8.55 -9.04
C SER A 96 7.08 -9.95 -8.42
N THR A 97 6.97 -11.00 -9.25
CA THR A 97 7.10 -12.39 -8.79
C THR A 97 8.41 -12.65 -8.07
N PHE A 98 8.35 -13.48 -7.03
CA PHE A 98 9.52 -13.87 -6.25
C PHE A 98 10.58 -14.62 -7.07
N GLU A 99 10.18 -15.26 -8.18
CA GLU A 99 11.06 -16.01 -9.08
C GLU A 99 11.94 -15.11 -9.97
N CYS A 100 11.63 -13.81 -10.06
CA CYS A 100 12.40 -12.88 -10.89
C CYS A 100 13.42 -12.10 -10.06
N ASP A 101 14.51 -11.70 -10.71
CA ASP A 101 15.47 -10.74 -10.15
C ASP A 101 14.80 -9.42 -9.75
N TYR A 102 15.38 -8.72 -8.78
CA TYR A 102 14.91 -7.39 -8.42
C TYR A 102 15.11 -6.39 -9.56
N LYS A 103 13.99 -5.82 -10.01
CA LYS A 103 14.00 -4.74 -10.99
C LYS A 103 13.99 -3.39 -10.25
N PRO A 104 14.86 -2.41 -10.59
CA PRO A 104 14.85 -1.08 -9.97
C PRO A 104 13.49 -0.35 -9.98
N ILE A 105 12.65 -0.66 -10.97
CA ILE A 105 11.28 -0.14 -11.07
C ILE A 105 10.40 -0.53 -9.88
N GLU A 106 10.69 -1.64 -9.18
CA GLU A 106 9.92 -2.09 -8.03
C GLU A 106 10.01 -1.12 -6.86
N GLY A 107 11.17 -0.49 -6.64
CA GLY A 107 11.31 0.58 -5.64
C GLY A 107 10.46 1.80 -5.97
N VAL A 108 10.36 2.15 -7.25
CA VAL A 108 9.50 3.24 -7.72
C VAL A 108 8.02 2.86 -7.56
N ALA A 109 7.64 1.64 -7.94
CA ALA A 109 6.28 1.12 -7.81
C ALA A 109 5.84 1.06 -6.34
N CYS A 110 6.69 0.56 -5.44
CA CYS A 110 6.42 0.49 -4.02
C CYS A 110 6.20 1.88 -3.41
N MET A 111 7.05 2.86 -3.75
CA MET A 111 6.83 4.25 -3.32
C MET A 111 5.54 4.86 -3.86
N LYS A 112 5.13 4.51 -5.09
CA LYS A 112 3.83 4.94 -5.66
C LYS A 112 2.67 4.31 -4.90
N VAL A 113 2.76 3.04 -4.51
CA VAL A 113 1.75 2.35 -3.69
C VAL A 113 1.59 3.05 -2.35
N PHE A 114 2.68 3.32 -1.63
CA PHE A 114 2.61 3.98 -0.32
C PHE A 114 2.01 5.39 -0.40
N ARG A 115 2.30 6.12 -1.48
CA ARG A 115 1.71 7.45 -1.72
C ARG A 115 0.23 7.35 -2.09
N ALA A 116 -0.15 6.40 -2.95
CA ALA A 116 -1.54 6.16 -3.30
C ALA A 116 -2.37 5.80 -2.06
N PHE A 117 -1.84 4.93 -1.18
CA PHE A 117 -2.50 4.60 0.07
C PHE A 117 -2.66 5.82 0.98
N ARG A 118 -1.61 6.64 1.16
CA ARG A 118 -1.71 7.90 1.91
C ARG A 118 -2.82 8.80 1.37
N ASP A 119 -2.88 9.00 0.06
CA ASP A 119 -3.86 9.89 -0.57
C ASP A 119 -5.29 9.35 -0.39
N PHE A 120 -5.45 8.03 -0.50
CA PHE A 120 -6.72 7.34 -0.23
C PHE A 120 -7.14 7.42 1.25
N SER A 121 -6.20 7.29 2.19
CA SER A 121 -6.51 7.52 3.61
C SER A 121 -6.95 8.98 3.85
N ARG A 122 -6.28 9.95 3.22
CA ARG A 122 -6.62 11.38 3.33
C ARG A 122 -7.98 11.75 2.75
N SER A 123 -8.48 11.01 1.76
CA SER A 123 -9.85 11.17 1.27
C SER A 123 -10.90 10.55 2.21
N GLY A 124 -10.49 10.08 3.38
CA GLY A 124 -11.39 9.40 4.32
C GLY A 124 -11.82 8.03 3.82
N PHE A 125 -11.03 7.40 2.96
CA PHE A 125 -11.35 6.13 2.28
C PHE A 125 -12.56 6.23 1.31
N GLY A 126 -12.98 7.43 0.90
CA GLY A 126 -14.14 7.63 0.02
C GLY A 126 -13.85 7.55 -1.48
N ASP A 127 -12.59 7.67 -1.90
CA ASP A 127 -12.19 7.73 -3.33
C ASP A 127 -11.58 6.40 -3.80
N GLU A 128 -12.37 5.33 -3.68
CA GLU A 128 -11.93 3.96 -3.97
C GLU A 128 -11.61 3.74 -5.45
N GLU A 129 -12.43 4.31 -6.35
CA GLU A 129 -12.26 4.14 -7.79
C GLU A 129 -10.92 4.71 -8.26
N GLU A 130 -10.59 5.95 -7.87
CA GLU A 130 -9.31 6.56 -8.23
C GLU A 130 -8.13 5.84 -7.54
N PHE A 131 -8.33 5.33 -6.32
CA PHE A 131 -7.31 4.53 -5.64
C PHE A 131 -7.01 3.23 -6.42
N VAL A 132 -8.04 2.46 -6.79
CA VAL A 132 -7.89 1.23 -7.59
C VAL A 132 -7.26 1.55 -8.95
N LYS A 133 -7.69 2.61 -9.63
CA LYS A 133 -7.13 3.05 -10.91
C LYS A 133 -5.63 3.36 -10.81
N LYS A 134 -5.18 4.01 -9.72
CA LYS A 134 -3.75 4.23 -9.45
C LYS A 134 -3.01 2.92 -9.25
N LEU A 135 -3.56 1.96 -8.51
CA LEU A 135 -2.94 0.65 -8.29
C LEU A 135 -2.82 -0.16 -9.58
N ILE A 136 -3.84 -0.14 -10.44
CA ILE A 136 -3.82 -0.79 -11.76
C ILE A 136 -2.73 -0.18 -12.64
N ARG A 137 -2.61 1.15 -12.68
CA ARG A 137 -1.52 1.82 -13.40
C ARG A 137 -0.16 1.37 -12.89
N ILE A 138 0.01 1.20 -11.58
CA ILE A 138 1.27 0.70 -11.00
C ILE A 138 1.51 -0.76 -11.38
N SER A 139 0.48 -1.60 -11.35
CA SER A 139 0.56 -3.01 -11.78
C SER A 139 1.03 -3.12 -13.23
N ASN A 140 0.46 -2.31 -14.12
CA ASN A 140 0.84 -2.28 -15.54
C ASN A 140 2.27 -1.77 -15.78
N MET A 141 2.86 -0.99 -14.86
CA MET A 141 4.27 -0.58 -14.95
C MET A 141 5.26 -1.72 -14.66
N LEU A 142 4.80 -2.82 -14.06
CA LEU A 142 5.63 -3.93 -13.62
C LEU A 142 5.72 -5.07 -14.64
N ASN A 143 4.83 -5.06 -15.63
CA ASN A 143 4.79 -6.01 -16.75
C ASN A 143 5.63 -5.53 -17.94
#